data_AF-A0A3R8ZXH6-F1
#
_entry.id   AF-A0A3R8ZXH6-F1
#
_cell.length_a   1.000
_cell.length_b   1.000
_cell.length_c   1.000
_cell.angle_alpha   90.00
_cell.angle_beta   90.00
_cell.angle_gamma   90.00
#
_symmetry.space_group_name_H-M   'P 1'
#
loop_
_entity.id
_entity.type
_entity.pdbx_description
1 polymer ?
#
loop_
_entity_poly.entity_id
_entity_poly.type
_entity_poly.pdbx_seq_one_letter_code
_entity_poly.pdbx_strand_id
1 'polypeptide(L)'
;MKKRSLLLTLLSLTLLTACNTSHPDKVEQIHHLQVPLVLPGEKSPVIPASHIAALYQENKAQIDKLTTQLKSDYLQHATAKDVFTEDSAVQPVYASLTKLEQLDMINQQYLKDKNVTGLQKIKSVLQPLVTG
;
A
#
# COMPACT_ATOMS: atom_id res chain seq x y z
N MET A 1 59.69 35.48 -1.12
CA MET A 1 58.71 35.11 -0.09
C MET A 1 57.39 34.76 -0.75
N LYS A 2 56.95 33.51 -0.59
CA LYS A 2 55.60 33.01 -0.93
C LYS A 2 54.55 33.85 -0.20
N LYS A 3 53.41 34.15 -0.85
CA LYS A 3 52.07 33.81 -0.34
C LYS A 3 50.93 34.34 -1.25
N ARG A 4 50.29 33.35 -1.90
CA ARG A 4 48.83 33.15 -1.96
C ARG A 4 48.01 34.11 -2.84
N SER A 5 48.14 33.89 -4.15
CA SER A 5 46.96 33.62 -5.00
C SER A 5 46.21 32.39 -4.45
N LEU A 6 44.88 32.34 -4.63
CA LEU A 6 43.88 31.36 -4.15
C LEU A 6 42.99 31.88 -3.01
N LEU A 7 42.05 32.76 -3.34
CA LEU A 7 40.90 33.08 -2.48
C LEU A 7 39.59 33.23 -3.29
N LEU A 8 39.50 32.61 -4.48
CA LEU A 8 38.37 32.80 -5.41
C LEU A 8 37.68 31.51 -5.87
N THR A 9 37.94 30.36 -5.23
CA THR A 9 37.30 29.09 -5.62
C THR A 9 36.75 28.36 -4.42
N LEU A 10 35.70 28.91 -3.80
CA LEU A 10 34.87 28.21 -2.81
C LEU A 10 33.48 28.86 -2.76
N LEU A 11 32.83 28.97 -3.93
CA LEU A 11 31.38 29.13 -4.01
C LEU A 11 30.83 27.89 -4.71
N SER A 12 31.05 26.74 -4.08
CA SER A 12 30.40 25.49 -4.45
C SER A 12 28.90 25.65 -4.25
N LEU A 13 28.17 25.62 -5.36
CA LEU A 13 26.72 25.55 -5.43
C LEU A 13 26.20 24.45 -4.49
N THR A 14 25.71 24.81 -3.32
CA THR A 14 24.77 23.98 -2.56
C THR A 14 23.36 24.35 -2.97
N LEU A 15 23.02 24.07 -4.23
CA LEU A 15 21.63 23.83 -4.61
C LEU A 15 21.33 22.40 -4.14
N LEU A 16 21.06 22.25 -2.84
CA LEU A 16 20.33 21.09 -2.35
C LEU A 16 18.95 21.20 -3.00
N THR A 17 18.78 20.55 -4.16
CA THR A 17 17.45 20.18 -4.62
C THR A 17 16.84 19.41 -3.48
N ALA A 18 15.90 20.02 -2.77
CA ALA A 18 15.04 19.30 -1.86
C ALA A 18 14.39 18.21 -2.73
N CYS A 19 14.87 16.97 -2.61
CA CYS A 19 14.12 15.83 -3.07
C CYS A 19 12.82 15.92 -2.30
N ASN A 20 11.76 16.37 -2.97
CA ASN A 20 10.41 16.22 -2.46
C ASN A 20 10.30 14.74 -2.13
N THR A 21 10.39 14.38 -0.85
CA THR A 21 9.96 13.07 -0.39
C THR A 21 8.45 13.12 -0.46
N SER A 22 7.90 13.16 -1.69
CA SER A 22 6.52 12.79 -1.92
C SER A 22 6.41 11.40 -1.32
N HIS A 23 5.55 11.26 -0.31
CA HIS A 23 5.21 9.94 0.21
C HIS A 23 5.05 8.97 -0.97
N PRO A 24 5.58 7.74 -0.89
CA PRO A 24 5.44 6.79 -1.98
C PRO A 24 3.96 6.73 -2.36
N ASP A 25 3.67 6.79 -3.65
CA ASP A 25 2.30 6.72 -4.16
C ASP A 25 1.57 5.53 -3.49
N LYS A 26 0.29 5.70 -3.15
CA LYS A 26 -0.55 4.60 -2.64
C LYS A 26 -0.44 3.36 -3.54
N VAL A 27 -0.26 3.56 -4.85
CA VAL A 27 0.03 2.48 -5.80
C VAL A 27 1.29 1.70 -5.37
N GLU A 28 2.44 2.37 -5.21
CA GLU A 28 3.69 1.73 -4.79
C GLU A 28 3.58 1.07 -3.41
N GLN A 29 2.92 1.74 -2.46
CA GLN A 29 2.69 1.17 -1.14
C GLN A 29 1.86 -0.12 -1.21
N ILE A 30 0.81 -0.15 -2.04
CA ILE A 30 -0.07 -1.31 -2.21
C ILE A 30 0.63 -2.43 -2.97
N HIS A 31 1.37 -2.09 -4.03
CA HIS A 31 2.10 -3.05 -4.87
C HIS A 31 3.06 -3.92 -4.03
N HIS A 32 3.73 -3.31 -3.06
CA HIS A 32 4.68 -3.97 -2.17
C HIS A 32 4.05 -4.62 -0.92
N LEU A 33 2.72 -4.60 -0.78
CA LEU A 33 2.08 -5.26 0.36
C LEU A 33 2.34 -6.76 0.34
N GLN A 34 2.69 -7.24 1.53
CA GLN A 34 2.69 -8.65 1.84
C GLN A 34 1.30 -9.04 2.30
N VAL A 35 0.68 -9.92 1.54
CA VAL A 35 -0.58 -10.54 1.90
C VAL A 35 -0.34 -11.46 3.10
N PRO A 36 -0.95 -11.19 4.26
CA PRO A 36 -0.61 -11.92 5.48
C PRO A 36 -1.17 -13.34 5.43
N LEU A 37 -0.29 -14.32 5.58
CA LEU A 37 -0.65 -15.73 5.74
C LEU A 37 -0.50 -16.13 7.22
N VAL A 38 -1.63 -16.14 7.92
CA VAL A 38 -1.78 -16.61 9.30
C VAL A 38 -2.50 -17.95 9.29
N LEU A 39 -1.81 -19.01 9.69
CA LEU A 39 -2.42 -20.34 9.84
C LEU A 39 -3.40 -20.37 11.02
N PRO A 40 -4.46 -21.19 10.95
CA PRO A 40 -5.33 -21.42 12.10
C PRO A 40 -4.51 -21.98 13.27
N GLY A 41 -4.63 -21.36 14.45
CA GLY A 41 -4.05 -21.92 15.68
C GLY A 41 -4.86 -23.13 16.19
N GLU A 42 -4.23 -24.01 16.97
CA GLU A 42 -4.86 -25.22 17.52
C GLU A 42 -6.10 -24.93 18.39
N LYS A 43 -6.16 -23.76 19.01
CA LYS A 43 -7.33 -23.25 19.76
C LYS A 43 -7.56 -21.78 19.43
N SER A 44 -8.70 -21.47 18.82
CA SER A 44 -9.13 -20.09 18.68
C SER A 44 -9.58 -19.53 20.02
N PRO A 45 -9.16 -18.31 20.41
CA PRO A 45 -9.69 -17.66 21.60
C PRO A 45 -11.21 -17.51 21.47
N VAL A 46 -11.92 -17.62 22.60
CA VAL A 46 -13.38 -17.45 22.64
C VAL A 46 -13.69 -15.96 22.49
N ILE A 47 -13.75 -15.50 21.24
CA ILE A 47 -14.05 -14.13 20.85
C ILE A 47 -15.52 -14.06 20.39
N PRO A 48 -16.31 -13.05 20.79
CA PRO A 48 -17.68 -12.88 20.32
C PRO A 48 -17.75 -12.82 18.80
N ALA A 49 -18.69 -13.55 18.20
CA ALA A 49 -18.88 -13.56 16.74
C ALA A 49 -19.12 -12.15 16.16
N SER A 50 -19.75 -11.26 16.93
CA SER A 50 -19.94 -9.85 16.57
C SER A 50 -18.62 -9.10 16.40
N HIS A 51 -17.61 -9.38 17.23
CA HIS A 51 -16.29 -8.76 17.11
C HIS A 51 -15.55 -9.25 15.85
N ILE A 52 -15.65 -10.54 15.55
CA ILE A 52 -15.07 -11.13 14.33
C ILE A 52 -15.71 -10.51 13.09
N ALA A 53 -17.05 -10.41 13.08
CA ALA A 53 -17.80 -9.77 12.00
C ALA A 53 -17.41 -8.30 11.83
N ALA A 54 -17.25 -7.55 12.93
CA ALA A 54 -16.83 -6.16 12.89
C ALA A 54 -15.44 -5.98 12.26
N LEU A 55 -14.46 -6.81 12.64
CA LEU A 55 -13.12 -6.78 12.04
C LEU A 55 -13.15 -7.08 10.53
N TYR A 56 -13.90 -8.11 10.13
CA TYR A 56 -14.09 -8.44 8.72
C TYR A 56 -14.69 -7.27 7.93
N GLN A 57 -15.77 -6.65 8.45
CA GLN A 57 -16.45 -5.55 7.78
C GLN A 57 -15.57 -4.30 7.69
N GLU A 58 -14.80 -4.00 8.74
CA GLU A 58 -13.86 -2.88 8.75
C GLU A 58 -12.77 -3.07 7.67
N ASN A 59 -12.16 -4.26 7.62
CA ASN A 59 -11.17 -4.59 6.59
C ASN A 59 -11.77 -4.47 5.18
N LYS A 60 -12.97 -5.02 4.98
CA LYS A 60 -13.65 -4.99 3.68
C LYS A 60 -13.92 -3.55 3.23
N ALA A 61 -14.45 -2.71 4.13
CA ALA A 61 -14.71 -1.32 3.81
C ALA A 61 -13.43 -0.55 3.41
N GLN A 62 -12.30 -0.82 4.07
CA GLN A 62 -11.01 -0.22 3.72
C GLN A 62 -10.50 -0.70 2.35
N ILE A 63 -10.60 -2.00 2.06
CA ILE A 63 -10.20 -2.59 0.76
C ILE A 63 -11.06 -2.02 -0.37
N ASP A 64 -12.38 -1.97 -0.18
CA ASP A 64 -13.32 -1.45 -1.19
C ASP A 64 -13.07 0.04 -1.45
N LYS A 65 -12.77 0.82 -0.41
CA LYS A 65 -12.39 2.24 -0.52
C LYS A 65 -11.11 2.41 -1.33
N LEU A 66 -10.04 1.69 -0.98
CA LEU A 66 -8.75 1.77 -1.71
C LEU A 66 -8.92 1.34 -3.17
N THR A 67 -9.67 0.28 -3.43
CA THR A 67 -9.97 -0.22 -4.77
C THR A 67 -10.67 0.84 -5.62
N THR A 68 -11.65 1.52 -5.03
CA THR A 68 -12.41 2.58 -5.71
C THR A 68 -11.53 3.79 -5.99
N GLN A 69 -10.72 4.20 -5.01
CA GLN A 69 -9.76 5.29 -5.15
C GLN A 69 -8.76 5.03 -6.27
N LEU A 70 -8.08 3.87 -6.29
CA LEU A 70 -7.13 3.51 -7.35
C LEU A 70 -7.77 3.51 -8.75
N LYS A 71 -9.00 3.00 -8.88
CA LYS A 71 -9.71 3.02 -10.17
C LYS A 71 -10.08 4.45 -10.59
N SER A 72 -10.52 5.28 -9.65
CA SER A 72 -10.89 6.67 -9.90
C SER A 72 -9.68 7.51 -10.28
N ASP A 73 -8.58 7.37 -9.56
CA ASP A 73 -7.43 8.25 -9.68
C ASP A 73 -6.59 7.92 -10.92
N TYR A 74 -6.53 6.65 -11.34
CA TYR A 74 -5.60 6.20 -12.37
C TYR A 74 -6.24 5.56 -13.61
N LEU A 75 -7.47 5.02 -13.53
CA LEU A 75 -8.02 4.18 -14.59
C LEU A 75 -9.22 4.77 -15.34
N GLN A 76 -9.75 5.94 -14.95
CA GLN A 76 -10.93 6.56 -15.60
C GLN A 76 -10.74 6.79 -17.11
N HIS A 77 -9.50 7.05 -17.54
CA HIS A 77 -9.17 7.32 -18.93
C HIS A 77 -8.10 6.37 -19.48
N ALA A 78 -7.81 5.29 -18.75
CA ALA A 78 -6.85 4.29 -19.20
C ALA A 78 -7.39 3.52 -20.41
N THR A 79 -6.54 3.34 -21.41
CA THR A 79 -6.83 2.55 -22.60
C THR A 79 -6.15 1.19 -22.52
N ALA A 80 -6.59 0.24 -23.36
CA ALA A 80 -5.92 -1.06 -23.46
C ALA A 80 -4.45 -0.92 -23.88
N LYS A 81 -4.08 0.10 -24.68
CA LYS A 81 -2.69 0.35 -25.09
C LYS A 81 -1.80 0.69 -23.89
N ASP A 82 -2.35 1.40 -22.91
CA ASP A 82 -1.60 1.83 -21.72
C ASP A 82 -1.20 0.65 -20.84
N VAL A 83 -1.88 -0.50 -20.95
CA VAL A 83 -1.51 -1.75 -20.26
C VAL A 83 -0.23 -2.36 -20.84
N PHE A 84 0.08 -2.10 -22.12
CA PHE A 84 1.23 -2.69 -22.82
C PHE A 84 2.38 -1.71 -23.04
N THR A 85 2.29 -0.50 -22.48
CA THR A 85 3.32 0.54 -22.60
C THR A 85 4.25 0.47 -21.39
N GLU A 86 5.55 0.33 -21.62
CA GLU A 86 6.57 0.05 -20.58
C GLU A 86 6.59 1.08 -19.44
N ASP A 87 6.47 2.38 -19.77
CA ASP A 87 6.51 3.47 -18.78
C ASP A 87 5.11 3.90 -18.27
N SER A 88 4.09 3.08 -18.51
CA SER A 88 2.73 3.41 -18.11
C SER A 88 2.47 3.15 -16.63
N ALA A 89 1.89 4.14 -15.95
CA ALA A 89 1.41 4.01 -14.57
C ALA A 89 0.28 2.96 -14.42
N VAL A 90 -0.33 2.51 -15.51
CA VAL A 90 -1.46 1.57 -15.49
C VAL A 90 -1.06 0.17 -15.01
N GLN A 91 0.15 -0.30 -15.36
CA GLN A 91 0.60 -1.64 -14.95
C GLN A 91 0.77 -1.76 -13.42
N PRO A 92 1.51 -0.86 -12.73
CA PRO A 92 1.59 -0.87 -11.27
C PRO A 92 0.23 -0.75 -10.58
N VAL A 93 -0.71 0.01 -11.14
CA VAL A 93 -2.07 0.15 -10.60
C VAL A 93 -2.81 -1.18 -10.64
N TYR A 94 -2.76 -1.92 -11.75
CA TYR A 94 -3.39 -3.24 -11.82
C TYR A 94 -2.76 -4.24 -10.86
N ALA A 95 -1.43 -4.26 -10.75
CA ALA A 95 -0.75 -5.11 -9.78
C ALA A 95 -1.17 -4.78 -8.33
N SER A 96 -1.38 -3.49 -8.03
CA SER A 96 -1.90 -3.03 -6.74
C SER A 96 -3.35 -3.45 -6.49
N LEU A 97 -4.21 -3.35 -7.51
CA LEU A 97 -5.59 -3.83 -7.44
C LEU A 97 -5.64 -5.35 -7.18
N THR A 98 -4.75 -6.13 -7.81
CA THR A 98 -4.62 -7.57 -7.53
C THR A 98 -4.24 -7.84 -6.08
N LYS A 99 -3.38 -7.02 -5.46
CA LYS A 99 -3.05 -7.15 -4.03
C LYS A 99 -4.26 -6.89 -3.13
N LEU A 100 -5.06 -5.89 -3.44
CA LEU A 100 -6.30 -5.58 -2.71
C LEU A 100 -7.33 -6.73 -2.85
N GLU A 101 -7.46 -7.31 -4.04
CA GLU A 101 -8.31 -8.49 -4.28
C GLU A 101 -7.85 -9.70 -3.46
N GLN A 102 -6.54 -9.99 -3.45
CA GLN A 102 -5.97 -11.05 -2.61
C GLN A 102 -6.26 -10.84 -1.12
N LEU A 103 -6.19 -9.58 -0.63
CA LEU A 103 -6.56 -9.25 0.74
C LEU A 103 -8.05 -9.48 1.02
N ASP A 104 -8.96 -9.15 0.10
CA ASP A 104 -10.40 -9.38 0.30
C ASP A 104 -10.72 -10.88 0.36
N MET A 105 -10.10 -11.67 -0.53
CA MET A 105 -10.24 -13.14 -0.53
C MET A 105 -9.80 -13.75 0.81
N ILE A 106 -8.67 -13.30 1.35
CA ILE A 106 -8.15 -13.81 2.62
C ILE A 106 -8.94 -13.26 3.82
N ASN A 107 -9.43 -12.02 3.75
CA ASN A 107 -10.35 -11.47 4.75
C ASN A 107 -11.62 -12.34 4.86
N GLN A 108 -12.17 -12.75 3.72
CA GLN A 108 -13.31 -13.67 3.67
C GLN A 108 -12.93 -15.06 4.23
N GLN A 109 -11.75 -15.58 3.90
CA GLN A 109 -11.29 -16.86 4.43
C GLN A 109 -11.12 -16.82 5.95
N TYR A 110 -10.54 -15.76 6.50
CA TYR A 110 -10.38 -15.59 7.94
C TYR A 110 -11.69 -15.39 8.68
N LEU A 111 -12.70 -14.81 8.05
CA LEU A 111 -14.05 -14.82 8.61
C LEU A 111 -14.60 -16.26 8.73
N LYS A 112 -14.47 -17.06 7.66
CA LYS A 112 -14.95 -18.46 7.64
C LYS A 112 -14.26 -19.30 8.71
N ASP A 113 -12.94 -19.12 8.85
CA ASP A 113 -12.12 -19.87 9.80
C ASP A 113 -12.19 -19.32 11.23
N LYS A 114 -12.93 -18.23 11.46
CA LYS A 114 -12.95 -17.47 12.73
C LYS A 114 -11.53 -17.05 13.17
N ASN A 115 -10.64 -16.80 12.22
CA ASN A 115 -9.24 -16.48 12.45
C ASN A 115 -9.06 -14.98 12.78
N VAL A 116 -9.26 -14.64 14.05
CA VAL A 116 -9.18 -13.25 14.55
C VAL A 116 -7.79 -12.65 14.33
N THR A 117 -6.72 -13.43 14.55
CA THR A 117 -5.34 -12.98 14.33
C THR A 117 -5.11 -12.60 12.87
N GLY A 118 -5.63 -13.40 11.94
CA GLY A 118 -5.59 -13.11 10.51
C GLY A 118 -6.30 -11.81 10.16
N LEU A 119 -7.54 -11.62 10.65
CA LEU A 119 -8.30 -10.38 10.45
C LEU A 119 -7.59 -9.14 11.01
N GLN A 120 -6.99 -9.25 12.20
CA GLN A 120 -6.21 -8.16 12.82
C GLN A 120 -4.94 -7.85 12.02
N LYS A 121 -4.29 -8.86 11.45
CA LYS A 121 -3.09 -8.65 10.62
C LYS A 121 -3.45 -7.92 9.33
N ILE A 122 -4.58 -8.26 8.69
CA ILE A 122 -5.09 -7.49 7.54
C ILE A 122 -5.32 -6.03 7.94
N LYS A 123 -6.03 -5.77 9.04
CA LYS A 123 -6.26 -4.40 9.54
C LYS A 123 -4.96 -3.61 9.70
N SER A 124 -3.95 -4.25 10.30
CA SER A 124 -2.63 -3.63 10.52
C SER A 124 -1.91 -3.28 9.22
N VAL A 125 -2.07 -4.12 8.18
CA VAL A 125 -1.50 -3.88 6.84
C VAL A 125 -2.24 -2.77 6.10
N LEU A 126 -3.57 -2.65 6.28
CA LEU A 126 -4.38 -1.62 5.63
C LEU A 126 -4.27 -0.24 6.28
N GLN A 127 -4.09 -0.17 7.60
CA GLN A 127 -4.06 1.07 8.38
C GLN A 127 -3.17 2.19 7.79
N PRO A 128 -1.89 1.96 7.46
CA PRO A 128 -1.05 3.03 6.89
C PRO A 128 -1.55 3.54 5.54
N LEU A 129 -2.28 2.72 4.77
CA LEU A 129 -2.75 3.05 3.43
C LEU A 129 -4.00 3.93 3.44
N VAL A 130 -4.79 3.88 4.51
CA VAL A 130 -6.02 4.66 4.67
C VAL A 130 -5.83 5.97 5.45
N THR A 131 -4.76 6.08 6.26
CA THR A 131 -4.46 7.27 7.06
C THR A 131 -3.37 8.19 6.48
N GLY A 132 -2.55 7.69 5.55
CA GLY A 132 -1.64 8.52 4.73
C GLY A 132 -2.31 9.09 3.50
#